data_AF-A0A9D4PAL0-F1
#
_entry.id   AF-A0A9D4PAL0-F1
#
_cell.length_a   1.000
_cell.length_b   1.000
_cell.length_c   1.000
_cell.angle_alpha   90.00
_cell.angle_beta   90.00
_cell.angle_gamma   90.00
#
_symmetry.space_group_name_H-M   'P 1'
#
loop_
_entity.id
_entity.type
_entity.pdbx_description
1 polymer ?
#
loop_
_entity_poly.entity_id
_entity_poly.type
_entity_poly.pdbx_seq_one_letter_code
_entity_poly.pdbx_strand_id
1 'polypeptide(L)'
;MEVAYEAFKLHFQENDAELSEELTEEKVFFITACLSTCATTPADNLYGGDCNKAVMNFAPFAKAFGCPVGSKMNPANKCSFYD
;
A
#
# COMPACT_ATOMS: atom_id res chain seq x y z
N MET A 1 -5.10 1.56 -6.53
CA MET A 1 -4.49 0.60 -5.58
C MET A 1 -5.37 -0.63 -5.41
N GLU A 2 -6.69 -0.46 -5.21
CA GLU A 2 -7.67 -1.55 -5.06
C GLU A 2 -7.59 -2.64 -6.13
N VAL A 3 -7.74 -2.31 -7.42
CA VAL A 3 -7.69 -3.31 -8.51
C VAL A 3 -6.40 -4.12 -8.51
N ALA A 4 -5.26 -3.46 -8.31
CA ALA A 4 -3.95 -4.13 -8.27
C ALA A 4 -3.82 -5.05 -7.04
N TYR A 5 -4.36 -4.64 -5.89
CA TYR A 5 -4.33 -5.44 -4.66
C TYR A 5 -5.27 -6.66 -4.74
N GLU A 6 -6.45 -6.52 -5.35
CA GLU A 6 -7.33 -7.66 -5.61
C GLU A 6 -6.69 -8.67 -6.55
N ALA A 7 -6.06 -8.21 -7.65
CA ALA A 7 -5.32 -9.08 -8.55
C ALA A 7 -4.13 -9.79 -7.85
N PHE A 8 -3.40 -9.06 -7.00
CA PHE A 8 -2.33 -9.62 -6.17
C PHE A 8 -2.84 -10.75 -5.28
N LYS A 9 -3.94 -10.55 -4.54
CA LYS A 9 -4.53 -11.59 -3.68
C LYS A 9 -4.96 -12.83 -4.45
N LEU A 10 -5.45 -12.68 -5.67
CA LEU A 10 -5.86 -13.81 -6.52
C LEU A 10 -4.66 -14.66 -6.97
N HIS A 11 -3.49 -14.07 -7.17
CA HIS A 11 -2.31 -14.77 -7.69
C HIS A 11 -1.37 -15.30 -6.60
N PHE A 12 -1.36 -14.69 -5.42
CA PHE A 12 -0.46 -15.10 -4.33
C PHE A 12 -0.95 -16.31 -3.52
N GLN A 13 -2.23 -16.69 -3.64
CA GLN A 13 -2.71 -17.93 -3.01
C GLN A 13 -2.10 -19.22 -3.60
N GLU A 14 -1.36 -19.14 -4.72
CA GLU A 14 -0.77 -20.30 -5.40
C GLU A 14 0.76 -20.45 -5.24
N ASN A 15 1.49 -19.46 -4.69
CA ASN A 15 2.94 -19.52 -4.54
C ASN A 15 3.38 -18.86 -3.23
N ASP A 16 3.71 -19.67 -2.23
CA ASP A 16 4.27 -19.22 -0.95
C ASP A 16 5.72 -18.78 -1.17
N ALA A 17 5.94 -17.49 -1.40
CA ALA A 17 7.28 -16.96 -1.50
C ALA A 17 7.88 -16.92 -0.09
N GLU A 18 9.00 -17.62 0.12
CA GLU A 18 9.67 -17.71 1.42
C GLU A 18 10.24 -16.34 1.85
N LEU A 19 9.37 -15.52 2.43
CA LEU A 19 9.65 -14.19 2.94
C LEU A 19 9.81 -14.25 4.46
N SER A 20 10.74 -13.47 5.01
CA SER A 20 10.91 -13.36 6.47
C SER A 20 9.60 -12.92 7.15
N GLU A 21 9.36 -13.34 8.39
CA GLU A 21 8.17 -12.94 9.19
C GLU A 21 7.94 -11.41 9.24
N GLU A 22 9.01 -10.61 9.11
CA GLU A 22 8.92 -9.15 9.10
C GLU A 22 8.36 -8.56 7.79
N LEU A 23 8.51 -9.27 6.66
CA LEU A 23 8.19 -8.84 5.30
C LEU A 23 7.15 -9.75 4.66
N THR A 24 5.93 -9.77 5.21
CA THR A 24 4.81 -10.47 4.57
C THR A 24 4.60 -10.00 3.13
N GLU A 25 4.05 -10.88 2.29
CA GLU A 25 3.76 -10.58 0.87
C GLU A 25 2.92 -9.31 0.72
N GLU A 26 1.95 -9.10 1.62
CA GLU A 26 1.14 -7.87 1.67
C GLU A 26 2.00 -6.62 1.91
N LYS A 27 2.95 -6.68 2.86
CA LYS A 27 3.88 -5.57 3.10
C LYS A 27 4.75 -5.34 1.87
N VAL A 28 5.25 -6.39 1.21
CA VAL A 28 6.05 -6.30 -0.01
C VAL A 28 5.27 -5.65 -1.15
N PHE A 29 3.99 -6.00 -1.32
CA PHE A 29 3.11 -5.36 -2.31
C PHE A 29 3.08 -3.84 -2.11
N PHE A 30 2.81 -3.38 -0.87
CA PHE A 30 2.73 -1.94 -0.58
C PHE A 30 4.08 -1.23 -0.66
N ILE A 31 5.16 -1.87 -0.20
CA ILE A 31 6.52 -1.34 -0.32
C ILE A 31 6.86 -1.14 -1.80
N THR A 32 6.59 -2.14 -2.65
CA THR A 32 6.89 -2.09 -4.08
C THR A 32 6.03 -1.03 -4.78
N ALA A 33 4.75 -0.93 -4.43
CA ALA A 33 3.86 0.10 -4.96
C ALA A 33 4.37 1.51 -4.61
N CYS A 34 4.76 1.76 -3.37
CA CYS A 34 5.33 3.06 -2.99
C CYS A 34 6.71 3.29 -3.62
N LEU A 35 7.54 2.26 -3.77
CA LEU A 35 8.85 2.36 -4.40
C LEU A 35 8.74 2.88 -5.85
N SER A 36 7.70 2.46 -6.58
CA SER A 36 7.43 2.96 -7.95
C SER A 36 7.16 4.46 -8.03
N THR A 37 6.83 5.09 -6.91
CA THR A 37 6.52 6.53 -6.80
C THR A 37 7.65 7.33 -6.14
N CYS A 38 8.76 6.67 -5.78
CA CYS A 38 9.90 7.35 -5.20
C CYS A 38 10.50 8.34 -6.21
N ALA A 39 10.42 9.62 -5.89
CA ALA A 39 11.13 10.67 -6.62
C ALA A 39 12.61 10.68 -6.20
N THR A 40 13.51 10.66 -7.17
CA THR A 40 14.96 10.81 -6.91
C THR A 40 15.44 12.23 -7.19
N THR A 41 14.66 12.99 -7.97
CA THR A 41 14.90 14.39 -8.28
C THR A 41 13.64 15.24 -8.01
N PRO A 42 13.79 16.56 -7.79
CA PRO A 42 12.65 17.47 -7.62
C PRO A 42 11.71 17.51 -8.84
N ALA A 43 12.20 17.19 -10.04
CA ALA A 43 11.39 17.13 -11.26
C ALA A 43 10.50 15.87 -11.30
N ASP A 44 10.95 14.75 -10.72
CA ASP A 44 10.13 13.54 -10.55
C ASP A 44 8.93 13.78 -9.61
N ASN A 45 9.02 14.82 -8.78
CA ASN A 45 7.99 15.21 -7.83
C ASN A 45 6.78 15.94 -8.48
N LEU A 46 6.83 16.21 -9.79
CA LEU A 46 5.71 16.83 -10.53
C LEU A 46 4.52 15.87 -10.72
N TYR A 47 4.78 14.56 -10.69
CA TYR A 47 3.78 13.49 -10.69
C TYR A 47 3.88 12.56 -9.47
N GLY A 48 4.78 12.89 -8.53
CA GLY A 48 5.02 12.18 -7.27
C GLY A 48 3.83 12.30 -6.33
N GLY A 49 2.73 11.66 -6.71
CA GLY A 49 1.54 11.50 -5.91
C GLY A 49 1.92 10.72 -4.66
N ASP A 50 2.17 11.48 -3.59
CA ASP A 50 2.47 11.04 -2.23
C ASP A 50 1.84 9.67 -1.95
N CYS A 51 2.63 8.60 -2.05
CA CYS A 51 2.14 7.22 -1.88
C CYS A 51 1.32 7.10 -0.60
N ASN A 52 1.72 7.85 0.44
CA ASN A 52 1.02 7.90 1.71
C ASN A 52 -0.45 8.30 1.56
N LYS A 53 -0.78 9.23 0.66
CA LYS A 53 -2.18 9.63 0.39
C LYS A 53 -2.99 8.48 -0.22
N ALA A 54 -2.38 7.67 -1.08
CA ALA A 54 -3.02 6.49 -1.64
C ALA A 54 -3.21 5.41 -0.56
N VAL A 55 -2.16 5.07 0.18
CA VAL A 55 -2.19 3.95 1.14
C VAL A 55 -2.95 4.28 2.43
N MET A 56 -2.98 5.53 2.90
CA MET A 56 -3.70 5.91 4.14
C MET A 56 -5.22 5.75 4.03
N ASN A 57 -5.74 5.87 2.81
CA ASN A 57 -7.16 5.68 2.49
C ASN A 57 -7.50 4.21 2.22
N PHE A 58 -6.52 3.31 2.24
CA PHE A 58 -6.71 1.92 1.85
C PHE A 58 -6.63 1.00 3.08
N ALA A 59 -7.77 0.45 3.51
CA ALA A 59 -7.86 -0.36 4.73
C ALA A 59 -6.89 -1.57 4.78
N PRO A 60 -6.64 -2.29 3.67
CA PRO A 60 -5.67 -3.39 3.66
C PRO A 60 -4.25 -2.98 4.01
N PHE A 61 -3.82 -1.77 3.65
CA PHE A 61 -2.52 -1.24 4.08
C PHE A 61 -2.45 -1.10 5.61
N ALA A 62 -3.46 -0.49 6.21
CA ALA A 62 -3.49 -0.31 7.66
C ALA A 62 -3.47 -1.66 8.41
N LYS A 63 -4.12 -2.69 7.85
CA LYS A 63 -4.08 -4.05 8.39
C LYS A 63 -2.69 -4.69 8.26
N ALA A 64 -2.08 -4.64 7.07
CA ALA A 64 -0.77 -5.25 6.80
C ALA A 64 0.36 -4.66 7.68
N PHE A 65 0.26 -3.37 8.02
CA PHE A 65 1.25 -2.67 8.87
C PHE A 65 0.79 -2.49 10.32
N GLY A 66 -0.36 -3.03 10.72
CA GLY A 66 -0.88 -2.91 12.09
C GLY A 66 -1.10 -1.46 12.55
N CYS A 67 -1.48 -0.56 11.64
CA CYS A 67 -1.68 0.85 11.95
C CYS A 67 -2.95 1.07 12.81
N PRO A 68 -2.85 1.67 14.01
CA PRO A 68 -4.02 1.95 14.85
C PRO A 68 -5.00 2.92 14.18
N VAL A 69 -6.30 2.73 14.39
CA VAL A 69 -7.33 3.66 13.91
C VAL A 69 -7.12 5.04 14.52
N GLY A 70 -7.21 6.08 13.69
CA GLY A 70 -6.94 7.47 14.08
C GLY A 70 -5.47 7.88 13.96
N SER A 71 -4.55 6.94 13.68
CA SER A 71 -3.16 7.29 13.39
C SER A 71 -3.03 7.99 12.04
N LYS A 72 -1.89 8.66 11.81
CA LYS A 72 -1.60 9.39 10.56
C LYS A 72 -1.83 8.55 9.30
N MET A 73 -1.46 7.26 9.35
CA MET A 73 -1.55 6.33 8.22
C MET A 73 -2.82 5.46 8.25
N ASN A 74 -3.69 5.63 9.26
CA ASN A 74 -4.99 4.99 9.33
C ASN A 74 -6.02 5.97 9.93
N PRO A 75 -6.35 7.08 9.22
CA PRO A 75 -7.37 8.02 9.69
C PRO A 75 -8.73 7.34 9.80
N ALA A 76 -9.54 7.82 10.75
CA ALA A 76 -10.90 7.29 11.00
C ALA A 76 -11.84 7.48 9.80
N ASN A 77 -11.70 8.61 9.10
CA ASN A 77 -12.43 8.91 7.88
C ASN A 77 -11.49 8.71 6.68
N LYS A 78 -11.91 7.89 5.72
CA LYS A 78 -11.15 7.57 4.50
C LYS A 78 -11.93 8.05 3.28
N CYS A 79 -11.21 8.45 2.24
CA CYS A 79 -11.78 8.68 0.93
C CYS A 79 -11.88 7.34 0.19
N SER A 80 -13.04 7.06 -0.40
CA SER A 80 -13.29 5.91 -1.27
C SER A 80 -13.73 6.41 -2.65
N PHE A 81 -13.24 5.76 -3.70
CA PHE A 81 -13.65 6.08 -5.08
C PHE A 81 -14.88 5.29 -5.52
N TYR A 82 -15.22 4.19 -4.83
CA TYR A 82 -16.28 3.26 -5.22
C TYR A 82 -17.43 3.18 -4.19
N ASP A 83 -17.59 4.20 -3.36
CA ASP A 83 -18.76 4.37 -2.48
C ASP A 83 -20.01 4.78 -3.27
#